data_AF-A0A7K0T8M0-F1
#
_entry.id   AF-A0A7K0T8M0-F1
#
_cell.length_a   1.000
_cell.length_b   1.000
_cell.length_c   1.000
_cell.angle_alpha   90.00
_cell.angle_beta   90.00
_cell.angle_gamma   90.00
#
_symmetry.space_group_name_H-M   'P 1'
#
loop_
_entity.id
_entity.type
_entity.pdbx_description
1 polymer ?
#
loop_
_entity_poly.entity_id
_entity_poly.type
_entity_poly.pdbx_seq_one_letter_code
_entity_poly.pdbx_strand_id
1 'polypeptide(L)'
;MGFTAPVLNYTLLSPILILLAGALIGVLVEAFVSKALRSITQLSITIGTLVLSLAQVWKIRNAQSTTAAMGSVVIDGPAILLQATILIIAIISVFVIADTDHFTALAAALPGSDEERHA
;
A
#
# COMPACT_ATOMS: atom_id res chain seq x y z
N MET A 1 40.27 8.10 4.08
CA MET A 1 39.05 8.64 3.44
C MET A 1 37.92 8.48 4.44
N GLY A 2 37.31 9.58 4.89
CA GLY A 2 36.24 9.55 5.89
C GLY A 2 34.90 9.23 5.23
N PHE A 3 34.13 8.32 5.83
CA PHE A 3 32.74 8.08 5.44
C PHE A 3 31.87 9.15 6.10
N THR A 4 31.26 10.02 5.31
CA THR A 4 30.21 10.92 5.81
C THR A 4 28.89 10.17 5.76
N ALA A 5 28.29 9.93 6.93
CA ALA A 5 27.00 9.28 7.00
C ALA A 5 25.94 10.11 6.25
N PRO A 6 25.09 9.47 5.42
CA PRO A 6 24.02 10.17 4.74
C PRO A 6 23.01 10.71 5.75
N VAL A 7 22.62 11.98 5.58
CA VAL A 7 21.59 12.62 6.40
C VAL A 7 20.24 12.41 5.73
N LEU A 8 19.32 11.80 6.46
CA LEU A 8 17.97 11.49 5.99
C LEU A 8 16.95 12.29 6.79
N ASN A 9 16.00 12.92 6.10
CA ASN A 9 14.86 13.54 6.75
C ASN A 9 13.74 12.50 6.91
N TYR A 10 13.76 11.78 8.03
CA TYR A 10 12.77 10.74 8.33
C TYR A 10 11.33 11.26 8.39
N THR A 11 11.12 12.54 8.70
CA THR A 11 9.76 13.11 8.69
C THR A 11 9.23 13.18 7.26
N LEU A 12 10.05 13.70 6.33
CA LEU A 12 9.66 13.82 4.92
C LEU A 12 9.62 12.48 4.19
N LEU A 13 10.49 11.54 4.57
CA LEU A 13 10.52 10.19 3.98
C LEU A 13 9.47 9.25 4.57
N SER A 14 8.80 9.66 5.66
CA SER A 14 7.87 8.79 6.40
C SER A 14 6.77 8.13 5.55
N PRO A 15 6.15 8.77 4.53
CA PRO A 15 5.14 8.10 3.71
C PRO A 15 5.69 6.86 2.98
N ILE A 16 6.89 6.98 2.42
CA ILE A 16 7.57 5.89 1.69
C ILE A 16 7.99 4.79 2.68
N LEU A 17 8.54 5.19 3.84
CA LEU A 17 9.00 4.24 4.85
C LEU A 17 7.84 3.45 5.49
N ILE A 18 6.68 4.08 5.70
CA ILE A 18 5.48 3.39 6.18
C ILE A 18 5.03 2.33 5.16
N LEU A 19 5.01 2.69 3.87
CA LEU A 19 4.66 1.77 2.80
C LEU A 19 5.58 0.54 2.78
N LEU A 20 6.89 0.77 2.87
CA LEU A 20 7.89 -0.30 2.94
C LEU A 20 7.70 -1.17 4.19
N ALA A 21 7.55 -0.56 5.36
CA ALA A 21 7.37 -1.29 6.61
C ALA A 21 6.09 -2.13 6.61
N GLY A 22 4.98 -1.56 6.14
CA GLY A 22 3.71 -2.27 6.02
C GLY A 22 3.79 -3.45 5.04
N ALA A 23 4.46 -3.28 3.89
CA ALA A 23 4.70 -4.37 2.95
C ALA A 23 5.54 -5.50 3.57
N LEU A 24 6.62 -5.16 4.28
CA LEU A 24 7.45 -6.14 4.99
C LEU A 24 6.67 -6.87 6.09
N ILE A 25 5.87 -6.14 6.88
CA ILE A 25 4.98 -6.73 7.89
C ILE A 25 3.99 -7.68 7.23
N GLY A 26 3.37 -7.28 6.11
CA GLY A 26 2.47 -8.14 5.33
C GLY A 26 3.14 -9.45 4.93
N VAL A 27 4.35 -9.40 4.37
CA VAL A 27 5.11 -10.59 3.97
C VAL A 27 5.43 -11.48 5.17
N LEU A 28 5.86 -10.90 6.29
CA LEU A 28 6.17 -11.66 7.51
C LEU A 28 4.92 -12.33 8.07
N VAL A 29 3.82 -11.59 8.17
CA VAL A 29 2.55 -12.11 8.70
C VAL A 29 2.01 -13.23 7.79
N GLU A 30 2.09 -13.08 6.47
CA GLU A 30 1.68 -14.10 5.50
C GLU A 30 2.35 -15.46 5.73
N ALA A 31 3.61 -15.44 6.16
CA ALA A 31 4.39 -16.66 6.38
C ALA A 31 3.90 -17.50 7.57
N PHE A 32 3.16 -16.90 8.51
CA PHE A 32 2.73 -17.56 9.75
C PHE A 32 1.22 -17.70 9.91
N VAL A 33 0.41 -16.96 9.14
CA VAL A 33 -1.06 -16.97 9.27
C VAL A 33 -1.70 -18.16 8.54
N SER A 34 -2.74 -18.74 9.15
CA SER A 34 -3.50 -19.85 8.57
C SER A 34 -4.28 -19.44 7.32
N LYS A 35 -4.51 -20.38 6.39
CA LYS A 35 -5.21 -20.11 5.12
C LYS A 35 -6.53 -19.36 5.28
N ALA A 36 -7.29 -19.67 6.33
CA ALA A 36 -8.58 -19.04 6.61
C ALA A 36 -8.48 -17.55 6.95
N LEU A 37 -7.38 -17.12 7.58
CA LEU A 37 -7.20 -15.73 8.05
C LEU A 37 -6.31 -14.89 7.13
N ARG A 38 -5.57 -15.50 6.19
CA ARG A 38 -4.63 -14.78 5.30
C ARG A 38 -5.30 -13.60 4.58
N SER A 39 -6.48 -13.81 3.98
CA SER A 39 -7.17 -12.76 3.23
C SER A 39 -7.53 -11.55 4.10
N ILE A 40 -8.22 -11.77 5.24
CA ILE A 40 -8.65 -10.67 6.11
C ILE A 40 -7.47 -9.95 6.76
N THR A 41 -6.41 -10.69 7.12
CA THR A 41 -5.20 -10.10 7.69
C THR A 41 -4.43 -9.27 6.68
N GLN A 42 -4.23 -9.76 5.45
CA GLN A 42 -3.55 -9.00 4.40
C GLN A 42 -4.32 -7.75 3.99
N LEU A 43 -5.64 -7.86 3.86
CA LEU A 43 -6.49 -6.72 3.54
C LEU A 43 -6.37 -5.64 4.63
N SER A 44 -6.43 -6.05 5.90
CA SER A 44 -6.30 -5.13 7.05
C SER A 44 -4.93 -4.44 7.10
N ILE A 45 -3.85 -5.19 6.88
CA ILE A 45 -2.48 -4.64 6.85
C ILE A 45 -2.33 -3.67 5.68
N THR A 46 -2.82 -4.03 4.50
CA THR A 46 -2.72 -3.21 3.29
C THR A 46 -3.47 -1.90 3.46
N ILE A 47 -4.74 -1.95 3.87
CA ILE A 47 -5.55 -0.75 4.09
C ILE A 47 -4.95 0.13 5.21
N GLY A 48 -4.54 -0.47 6.33
CA GLY A 48 -3.90 0.26 7.42
C GLY A 48 -2.62 0.97 6.98
N THR A 49 -1.78 0.29 6.20
CA THR A 49 -0.53 0.85 5.66
C THR A 49 -0.80 2.03 4.74
N LEU A 50 -1.74 1.88 3.80
CA LEU A 50 -2.08 2.93 2.85
C LEU A 50 -2.68 4.17 3.54
N VAL A 51 -3.58 3.97 4.51
CA VAL A 51 -4.19 5.06 5.29
C VAL A 51 -3.14 5.79 6.13
N LEU A 52 -2.25 5.07 6.81
CA LEU A 52 -1.17 5.67 7.60
C LEU A 52 -0.20 6.46 6.71
N SER A 53 0.15 5.94 5.52
CA SER A 53 1.00 6.63 4.57
C SER A 53 0.33 7.91 4.05
N LEU A 54 -0.96 7.84 3.70
CA LEU A 54 -1.74 9.00 3.25
C LEU A 54 -1.86 10.08 4.33
N ALA A 55 -2.06 9.66 5.59
CA ALA A 55 -2.07 10.58 6.73
C ALA A 55 -0.72 11.31 6.89
N GLN A 56 0.40 10.64 6.64
CA GLN A 56 1.71 11.32 6.66
C GLN A 56 1.90 12.27 5.50
N VAL A 57 1.47 11.91 4.27
CA VAL A 57 1.48 12.85 3.14
C VAL A 57 0.71 14.13 3.50
N TRP A 58 -0.47 13.98 4.12
CA TRP A 58 -1.26 15.12 4.59
C TRP A 58 -0.53 15.97 5.65
N LYS A 59 0.19 15.33 6.57
CA LYS A 59 0.97 16.00 7.61
C LYS A 59 2.11 16.84 7.03
N ILE A 60 2.82 16.32 6.02
CA ILE A 60 3.99 16.99 5.41
C ILE A 60 3.64 17.88 4.21
N ARG A 61 2.36 18.06 3.87
CA ARG A 61 1.91 18.73 2.63
C ARG A 61 2.45 20.15 2.39
N ASN A 62 2.78 20.87 3.47
CA ASN A 62 3.31 22.24 3.40
C ASN A 62 4.84 22.28 3.50
N ALA A 63 5.50 21.12 3.63
CA ALA A 63 6.93 21.03 3.71
C ALA A 63 7.53 20.87 2.31
N GLN A 64 8.71 21.46 2.11
CA GLN A 64 9.48 21.31 0.88
C GLN A 64 10.95 21.06 1.21
N SER A 65 11.60 20.18 0.43
CA SER A 65 13.02 19.87 0.58
C SER A 65 13.57 19.24 -0.70
N THR A 66 14.72 19.73 -1.16
CA THR A 66 15.48 19.11 -2.26
C THR A 66 16.47 18.05 -1.75
N THR A 67 16.61 17.88 -0.44
CA THR A 67 17.66 17.06 0.19
C THR A 67 17.10 16.04 1.18
N ALA A 68 15.84 15.64 1.04
CA ALA A 68 15.17 14.71 1.94
C ALA A 68 15.96 13.39 2.12
N ALA A 69 16.67 12.96 1.07
CA ALA A 69 17.63 11.87 1.12
C ALA A 69 18.95 12.24 0.42
N MET A 70 19.72 13.18 0.97
CA MET A 70 21.02 13.62 0.41
C MET A 70 20.96 14.11 -1.05
N GLY A 71 19.78 14.56 -1.51
CA GLY A 71 19.54 15.02 -2.89
C GLY A 71 18.95 13.98 -3.84
N SER A 72 18.75 12.72 -3.42
CA SER A 72 18.15 11.68 -4.27
C SER A 72 16.62 11.74 -4.31
N VAL A 73 16.00 12.39 -3.32
CA VAL A 73 14.55 12.56 -3.22
C VAL A 73 14.24 14.02 -3.01
N VAL A 74 13.43 14.57 -3.93
CA VAL A 74 12.85 15.91 -3.84
C VAL A 74 11.42 15.80 -3.35
N ILE A 75 11.07 16.64 -2.38
CA ILE A 75 9.72 16.80 -1.84
C ILE A 75 9.29 18.23 -2.14
N ASP A 76 8.32 18.36 -3.04
CA ASP A 76 7.70 19.62 -3.45
C ASP A 76 6.18 19.43 -3.61
N GLY A 77 5.48 20.50 -4.01
CA GLY A 77 4.03 20.45 -4.22
C GLY A 77 3.58 19.34 -5.20
N PRO A 78 4.16 19.25 -6.41
CA PRO A 78 3.87 18.17 -7.35
C PRO A 78 4.13 16.77 -6.81
N ALA A 79 5.26 16.54 -6.12
CA ALA A 79 5.58 15.24 -5.54
C ALA A 79 4.56 14.82 -4.48
N ILE A 80 4.15 15.75 -3.61
CA ILE A 80 3.10 15.51 -2.59
C ILE A 80 1.76 15.19 -3.26
N LEU A 81 1.38 15.95 -4.30
CA LEU A 81 0.15 15.71 -5.05
C LEU A 81 0.13 14.30 -5.65
N LEU A 82 1.20 13.92 -6.36
CA LEU A 82 1.29 12.60 -6.99
C LEU A 82 1.30 11.47 -5.95
N GLN A 83 2.02 11.60 -4.84
CA GLN A 83 1.99 10.61 -3.78
C GLN A 83 0.57 10.43 -3.21
N ALA A 84 -0.14 11.52 -2.93
CA ALA A 84 -1.51 11.46 -2.45
C ALA A 84 -2.43 10.78 -3.47
N THR A 85 -2.33 11.16 -4.75
CA THR A 85 -3.12 10.56 -5.83
C THR A 85 -2.88 9.05 -5.95
N ILE A 86 -1.62 8.62 -5.96
CA ILE A 86 -1.26 7.20 -6.05
C ILE A 86 -1.84 6.43 -4.87
N LEU A 87 -1.73 6.96 -3.65
CA LEU A 87 -2.26 6.31 -2.44
C LEU A 87 -3.78 6.19 -2.48
N ILE A 88 -4.49 7.24 -2.93
CA ILE A 88 -5.96 7.22 -3.05
C ILE A 88 -6.40 6.18 -4.09
N ILE A 89 -5.75 6.16 -5.27
CA ILE A 89 -6.04 5.15 -6.30
C ILE A 89 -5.77 3.75 -5.76
N ALA A 90 -4.65 3.54 -5.08
CA ALA A 90 -4.30 2.25 -4.49
C ALA A 90 -5.35 1.77 -3.48
N ILE A 91 -5.87 2.65 -2.61
CA ILE A 91 -6.94 2.30 -1.66
C ILE A 91 -8.19 1.82 -2.40
N ILE A 92 -8.62 2.55 -3.44
CA ILE A 92 -9.78 2.16 -4.25
C ILE A 92 -9.53 0.83 -4.95
N SER A 93 -8.35 0.67 -5.57
CA SER A 93 -7.96 -0.57 -6.24
C SER A 93 -7.95 -1.78 -5.31
N VAL A 94 -7.50 -1.62 -4.06
CA VAL A 94 -7.51 -2.71 -3.07
C VAL A 94 -8.94 -3.16 -2.75
N PHE A 95 -9.89 -2.22 -2.61
CA PHE A 95 -11.30 -2.60 -2.43
C PHE A 95 -11.89 -3.32 -3.64
N VAL A 96 -11.52 -2.91 -4.85
CA VAL A 96 -11.93 -3.62 -6.09
C VAL A 96 -11.34 -5.04 -6.14
N ILE A 97 -10.08 -5.21 -5.72
CA ILE A 97 -9.43 -6.54 -5.68
C ILE A 97 -10.02 -7.43 -4.57
N ALA A 98 -10.43 -6.84 -3.46
CA ALA A 98 -11.03 -7.56 -2.34
C ALA A 98 -12.44 -8.09 -2.64
N ASP A 99 -13.09 -7.57 -3.68
CA ASP A 99 -14.41 -7.98 -4.13
C ASP A 99 -14.32 -9.24 -5.03
N THR A 100 -14.30 -10.43 -4.41
CA THR A 100 -14.05 -11.71 -5.08
C THR A 100 -15.31 -12.45 -5.53
N ASP A 101 -16.50 -12.00 -5.16
CA ASP A 101 -17.75 -12.79 -5.29
C ASP A 101 -18.39 -12.72 -6.70
N HIS A 102 -17.75 -12.03 -7.65
CA HIS A 102 -18.33 -11.74 -8.97
C HIS A 102 -17.74 -12.56 -10.13
N PHE A 103 -16.91 -13.58 -9.87
CA PHE A 103 -16.32 -14.42 -10.92
C PHE A 103 -17.03 -15.77 -11.02
N THR A 104 -17.66 -16.06 -12.17
CA THR A 104 -18.23 -17.39 -12.44
C THR A 104 -17.10 -18.41 -12.56
N ALA A 105 -17.22 -19.55 -11.87
CA ALA A 105 -16.18 -20.59 -11.88
C ALA A 105 -15.90 -21.16 -13.29
N LEU A 106 -16.91 -21.12 -14.17
CA LEU A 106 -16.79 -21.35 -15.62
C LEU A 106 -17.49 -20.21 -16.38
N ALA A 107 -16.86 -19.70 -17.45
CA ALA A 107 -17.46 -18.68 -18.32
C ALA A 107 -18.72 -19.15 -19.07
N ALA A 108 -18.98 -20.46 -19.09
CA ALA A 108 -20.16 -21.09 -19.69
C ALA A 108 -21.21 -21.54 -18.66
N ALA A 109 -20.93 -21.44 -17.35
CA ALA A 109 -21.91 -21.78 -16.32
C ALA A 109 -22.88 -20.61 -16.12
N LEU A 110 -24.19 -20.93 -16.07
CA LEU A 110 -25.22 -19.93 -15.78
C LEU A 110 -25.19 -19.55 -14.29
N PRO A 111 -25.31 -18.25 -13.93
CA PRO A 111 -25.40 -17.84 -12.53
C PRO A 111 -26.53 -18.58 -11.79
N GLY A 112 -26.19 -19.24 -10.70
CA GLY A 112 -27.07 -20.04 -9.84
C GLY A 112 -27.23 -21.51 -10.24
N SER A 113 -26.60 -21.98 -11.32
CA SER A 113 -26.74 -23.36 -11.84
C SER A 113 -26.01 -24.40 -10.99
N ASP A 114 -26.36 -25.67 -11.19
CA ASP A 114 -25.70 -26.77 -10.49
C ASP A 114 -24.23 -26.92 -10.90
N GLU A 115 -23.86 -26.54 -12.14
CA GLU A 115 -22.45 -26.51 -12.57
C GLU A 115 -21.63 -25.45 -11.81
N GLU A 116 -22.23 -24.33 -11.41
CA GLU A 116 -21.55 -23.30 -10.58
C GLU A 116 -21.37 -23.77 -9.13
N ARG A 117 -22.30 -24.55 -8.59
CA ARG A 117 -22.26 -25.03 -7.19
C ARG A 117 -21.29 -26.19 -6.96
N HIS A 118 -20.93 -26.91 -8.02
CA HIS A 118 -20.09 -28.10 -7.98
C HIS A 118 -18.65 -27.87 -8.46
N ALA A 119 -18.31 -26.66 -8.92
CA ALA A 119 -16.95 -26.23 -9.23
C ALA A 119 -16.23 -25.70 -7.98
#